data_AF-A0A353F963-F1
#
_entry.id   AF-A0A353F963-F1
#
_cell.length_a   1.000
_cell.length_b   1.000
_cell.length_c   1.000
_cell.angle_alpha   90.00
_cell.angle_beta   90.00
_cell.angle_gamma   90.00
#
_symmetry.space_group_name_H-M   'P 1'
#
loop_
_entity.id
_entity.type
_entity.pdbx_description
1 polymer ?
#
loop_
_entity_poly.entity_id
_entity_poly.type
_entity_poly.pdbx_seq_one_letter_code
_entity_poly.pdbx_strand_id
1 'polypeptide(L)' 'GVGGGVALGKYEASKALKHMGVISAVDMTFEAALTKLMYLLPFGFGYDDFKKYYESDLRGELTGAQAGKALGLA' A
#
# COMPACT_ATOMS: atom_id res chain seq x y z
N GLY A 1 18.72 1.91 5.20
CA GLY A 1 17.64 2.47 4.36
C GLY A 1 17.37 1.48 3.26
N VAL A 2 16.11 1.13 3.03
CA VAL A 2 15.73 0.22 1.96
C VAL A 2 15.90 0.98 0.63
N GLY A 3 16.80 0.50 -0.23
CA GLY A 3 16.93 1.05 -1.59
C GLY A 3 15.69 0.68 -2.41
N GLY A 4 15.09 1.64 -3.11
CA GLY A 4 13.98 1.39 -4.03
C GLY A 4 12.57 1.72 -3.52
N GLY A 5 12.42 2.21 -2.28
CA GLY A 5 11.11 2.62 -1.75
C GLY A 5 10.54 3.91 -2.37
N VAL A 6 9.21 3.95 -2.50
CA VAL A 6 8.40 5.08 -2.95
C VAL A 6 8.13 6.04 -1.80
N ALA A 7 8.37 7.34 -2.06
CA ALA A 7 8.05 8.41 -1.12
C ALA A 7 7.00 9.38 -1.70
N LEU A 8 5.74 8.96 -1.68
CA LEU A 8 4.62 9.73 -2.23
C LEU A 8 4.40 11.05 -1.47
N GLY A 9 4.34 12.17 -2.20
CA GLY A 9 4.16 13.52 -1.64
C GLY A 9 5.43 14.26 -1.25
N LYS A 10 6.63 13.66 -1.40
CA LYS A 10 7.90 14.35 -1.10
C LYS A 10 8.37 15.35 -2.17
N TYR A 11 7.80 15.31 -3.38
CA TYR A 11 8.16 16.21 -4.48
C TYR A 11 6.90 16.74 -5.16
N GLU A 12 6.99 17.88 -5.85
CA GLU A 12 5.82 18.58 -6.41
C GLU A 12 4.93 17.68 -7.29
N ALA A 13 5.53 16.89 -8.18
CA ALA A 13 4.77 15.94 -9.01
C ALA A 13 4.05 14.86 -8.17
N SER A 14 4.67 14.37 -7.09
CA SER A 14 4.06 13.34 -6.23
C SER A 14 3.05 13.89 -5.24
N LYS A 15 3.05 15.19 -4.96
CA LYS A 15 1.97 15.87 -4.21
C LYS A 15 0.66 15.81 -5.00
N ALA A 16 0.69 16.16 -6.29
CA ALA A 16 -0.51 16.08 -7.15
C ALA A 16 -1.11 14.67 -7.16
N LEU A 17 -0.26 13.64 -7.33
CA LEU A 17 -0.68 12.23 -7.25
C LEU A 17 -1.31 11.88 -5.90
N LYS A 18 -0.73 12.33 -4.79
CA LYS A 18 -1.31 12.16 -3.46
C LYS A 18 -2.68 12.83 -3.33
N HIS A 19 -2.86 14.04 -3.86
CA HIS A 19 -4.14 14.75 -3.87
C HIS A 19 -5.19 14.06 -4.74
N MET A 20 -4.78 13.38 -5.81
CA MET A 20 -5.67 12.56 -6.66
C MET A 20 -6.05 11.21 -6.03
N GLY A 21 -5.53 10.89 -4.85
CA GLY A 21 -5.83 9.63 -4.17
C GLY A 21 -4.96 8.45 -4.61
N VAL A 22 -3.80 8.68 -5.26
CA VAL A 22 -2.84 7.60 -5.53
C VAL A 22 -2.38 6.96 -4.22
N ILE A 23 -2.33 5.64 -4.20
CA ILE A 23 -1.94 4.83 -3.05
C ILE A 23 -0.45 4.48 -3.18
N SER A 24 0.28 4.56 -2.08
CA SER A 24 1.72 4.24 -2.08
C SER A 24 1.94 2.73 -1.93
N ALA A 25 2.86 2.16 -2.70
CA ALA A 25 3.38 0.81 -2.44
C ALA A 25 4.51 0.79 -1.39
N VAL A 26 4.87 1.97 -0.86
CA VAL A 26 5.94 2.17 0.13
C VAL A 26 7.22 1.49 -0.32
N ASP A 27 7.67 0.42 0.31
CA ASP A 27 8.91 -0.29 -0.01
C ASP A 27 8.70 -1.76 -0.42
N MET A 28 7.48 -2.10 -0.85
CA MET A 28 7.21 -3.39 -1.49
C MET A 28 8.07 -3.58 -2.74
N THR A 29 8.42 -4.84 -3.04
CA THR A 29 8.84 -5.19 -4.40
C THR A 29 7.68 -5.00 -5.37
N PHE A 30 7.98 -4.88 -6.66
CA PHE A 30 6.96 -4.73 -7.69
C PHE A 30 6.00 -5.92 -7.72
N GLU A 31 6.53 -7.14 -7.59
CA GLU A 31 5.76 -8.37 -7.55
C GLU A 31 4.82 -8.39 -6.35
N ALA A 32 5.31 -8.01 -5.16
CA ALA A 32 4.48 -7.96 -3.96
C ALA A 32 3.34 -6.94 -4.09
N ALA A 33 3.63 -5.74 -4.60
CA ALA A 33 2.63 -4.71 -4.82
C ALA A 33 1.53 -5.15 -5.81
N LEU A 34 1.93 -5.84 -6.90
CA LEU A 34 0.99 -6.36 -7.90
C LEU A 34 0.15 -7.52 -7.35
N THR A 35 0.78 -8.48 -6.68
CA THR A 35 0.08 -9.63 -6.08
C THR A 35 -0.89 -9.17 -4.99
N LYS A 36 -0.49 -8.22 -4.15
CA LYS A 36 -1.35 -7.67 -3.11
C LYS A 36 -2.54 -6.91 -3.67
N LEU A 37 -2.35 -6.19 -4.79
CA LEU A 37 -3.44 -5.56 -5.53
C LEU A 37 -4.44 -6.62 -6.00
N MET A 38 -3.96 -7.67 -6.68
CA MET A 38 -4.79 -8.78 -7.16
C MET A 38 -5.53 -9.49 -6.01
N TYR A 39 -4.87 -9.65 -4.86
CA TYR A 39 -5.46 -10.26 -3.68
C TYR A 39 -6.55 -9.40 -3.04
N LEU A 40 -6.35 -8.08 -2.94
CA LEU A 40 -7.29 -7.18 -2.25
C LEU A 40 -8.51 -6.78 -3.11
N LEU A 41 -8.35 -6.70 -4.43
CA LEU A 41 -9.41 -6.25 -5.35
C LEU A 41 -10.74 -7.03 -5.22
N PRO A 42 -10.78 -8.37 -5.09
CA PRO A 42 -12.02 -9.13 -5.00
C PRO A 42 -12.86 -8.86 -3.74
N PHE A 43 -12.28 -8.29 -2.68
CA PHE A 43 -13.02 -8.02 -1.44
C PHE A 43 -13.95 -6.81 -1.53
N GLY A 44 -13.86 -6.00 -2.59
CA GLY A 44 -14.80 -4.91 -2.83
C GLY A 44 -14.74 -3.79 -1.79
N PHE A 45 -13.60 -3.57 -1.15
CA PHE A 45 -13.42 -2.51 -0.16
C PHE A 45 -13.64 -1.11 -0.76
N GLY A 46 -14.16 -0.20 0.06
CA GLY A 46 -14.12 1.23 -0.25
C GLY A 46 -12.67 1.75 -0.27
N TYR A 47 -12.45 2.92 -0.85
CA TYR A 47 -11.12 3.50 -1.04
C TYR A 47 -10.27 3.52 0.25
N ASP A 48 -10.84 4.00 1.36
CA ASP A 48 -10.10 4.14 2.62
C ASP A 48 -9.67 2.78 3.21
N ASP A 49 -10.56 1.79 3.14
CA ASP A 49 -10.26 0.43 3.60
C ASP A 49 -9.26 -0.25 2.68
N PHE A 50 -9.43 -0.14 1.36
CA PHE A 50 -8.48 -0.67 0.39
C PHE A 50 -7.10 -0.06 0.62
N LYS A 51 -7.01 1.27 0.72
CA LYS A 51 -5.77 1.99 0.98
C LYS A 51 -5.12 1.52 2.28
N LYS A 52 -5.90 1.44 3.35
CA LYS A 52 -5.43 0.96 4.65
C LYS A 52 -4.81 -0.43 4.56
N TYR A 53 -5.46 -1.37 3.88
CA TYR A 53 -4.95 -2.74 3.74
C TYR A 53 -3.76 -2.83 2.77
N TYR A 54 -3.79 -2.03 1.71
CA TYR A 54 -2.70 -2.00 0.73
C TYR A 54 -1.41 -1.42 1.33
N GLU A 55 -1.52 -0.38 2.16
CA GLU A 55 -0.40 0.27 2.85
C GLU A 55 0.01 -0.42 4.17
N SER A 56 -0.75 -1.42 4.65
CA SER A 56 -0.42 -2.19 5.87
C SER A 56 0.33 -3.49 5.57
N ASP A 57 1.34 -3.84 6.36
CA ASP A 57 2.00 -5.15 6.25
C ASP A 57 1.03 -6.31 6.51
N LEU A 58 0.86 -7.22 5.53
CA LEU A 58 0.01 -8.39 5.65
C LEU A 58 0.80 -9.67 5.91
N ARG A 59 1.96 -9.84 5.26
CA ARG A 59 2.74 -11.09 5.25
C ARG A 59 4.26 -10.83 5.16
N GLY A 60 4.73 -9.68 5.60
CA GLY A 60 6.13 -9.28 5.61
C GLY A 60 6.59 -8.60 4.31
N GLU A 61 5.65 -8.18 3.45
CA GLU A 61 5.98 -7.53 2.17
C GLU A 61 6.39 -6.06 2.30
N LEU A 62 6.20 -5.46 3.49
CA LEU A 62 6.47 -4.06 3.80
C LEU A 62 7.38 -3.93 5.03
N THR A 63 8.39 -3.07 4.97
CA THR A 63 9.30 -2.82 6.10
C THR A 63 8.83 -1.60 6.91
N GLY A 64 7.79 -1.77 7.73
CA GLY A 64 7.33 -0.72 8.65
C GLY A 64 5.84 -0.79 8.93
N ALA A 65 5.49 -0.83 10.21
CA ALA A 65 4.12 -0.94 10.66
C ALA A 65 3.31 0.35 10.42
N GLN A 66 2.29 0.27 9.56
CA GLN A 66 0.96 0.24 10.14
C GLN A 66 0.53 -1.23 10.13
N ALA A 67 0.70 -1.91 11.28
CA ALA A 67 0.14 -3.23 11.48
C ALA A 67 -1.38 -3.10 11.34
N GLY A 68 -1.88 -3.45 10.16
CA GLY A 68 -3.31 -3.62 9.95
C GLY A 68 -3.74 -4.64 10.99
N LYS A 69 -4.71 -4.29 11.85
CA LYS A 69 -5.47 -5.26 12.62
C LYS A 69 -5.79 -6.39 11.64
N ALA A 70 -5.28 -7.60 11.90
CA ALA A 70 -5.34 -8.72 10.95
C ALA A 70 -6.71 -8.70 10.30
N LEU A 71 -6.76 -8.66 8.95
CA LEU A 71 -8.01 -8.88 8.24
C LEU A 71 -8.63 -10.10 8.92
N GLY A 72 -9.77 -9.94 9.58
CA GLY A 72 -10.54 -11.05 10.15
C GLY A 72 -11.13 -11.93 9.06
N LEU A 73 -10.46 -11.99 7.92
CA LEU A 73 -10.70 -12.86 6.80
C LEU A 73 -9.95 -14.15 7.13
N ALA A 74 -10.71 -15.07 7.69
CA ALA A 74 -10.35 -16.48 7.77
C ALA A 74 -10.05 -17.04 6.38
#